data_AF-A0A847GYB3-F1
#
_entry.id   AF-A0A847GYB3-F1
#
_cell.length_a   1.000
_cell.length_b   1.000
_cell.length_c   1.000
_cell.angle_alpha   90.00
_cell.angle_beta   90.00
_cell.angle_gamma   90.00
#
_symmetry.space_group_name_H-M   'P 1'
#
loop_
_entity.id
_entity.type
_entity.pdbx_description
1 polymer ?
#
loop_
_entity_poly.entity_id
_entity_poly.type
_entity_poly.pdbx_seq_one_letter_code
_entity_poly.pdbx_strand_id
1 'polypeptide(L)'
;MTEKHFERIIRPATAEERKRHAEIRTKVMQEFPPSRDAVDKESPPGIPAQLRDAREAKGLTWYAVAKLAGIPNSSTVRDIEYGRDAQLSNVQAVAKVLGLRLELAEELV
;
A
#
# COMPACT_ATOMS: atom_id res chain seq x y z
N MET A 1 -27.99 -20.86 6.13
CA MET A 1 -26.59 -21.09 6.56
C MET A 1 -26.49 -20.51 7.96
N THR A 2 -26.41 -21.35 9.00
CA THR A 2 -26.37 -20.90 10.39
C THR A 2 -25.00 -20.31 10.69
N GLU A 3 -24.93 -19.05 11.12
CA GLU A 3 -23.68 -18.40 11.49
C GLU A 3 -23.10 -19.08 12.74
N LYS A 4 -21.96 -19.77 12.58
CA LYS A 4 -21.20 -20.32 13.71
C LYS A 4 -20.43 -19.19 14.38
N HIS A 5 -20.73 -18.92 15.64
CA HIS A 5 -19.97 -17.97 16.45
C HIS A 5 -18.66 -18.62 16.89
N PHE A 6 -17.52 -18.03 16.51
CA PHE A 6 -16.19 -18.47 16.95
C PHE A 6 -15.62 -17.43 17.89
N GLU A 7 -15.35 -17.83 19.13
CA GLU A 7 -14.65 -16.98 20.10
C GLU A 7 -13.13 -17.10 19.89
N ARG A 8 -12.45 -15.97 19.70
CA ARG A 8 -10.99 -15.94 19.56
C ARG A 8 -10.34 -15.95 20.95
N ILE A 9 -9.82 -17.10 21.36
CA ILE A 9 -9.00 -17.21 22.57
C ILE A 9 -7.57 -16.73 22.25
N ILE A 10 -7.14 -15.63 22.88
CA ILE A 10 -5.77 -15.12 22.76
C ILE A 10 -4.99 -15.57 24.00
N ARG A 11 -4.09 -16.54 23.82
CA ARG A 11 -3.16 -16.94 24.88
C ARG A 11 -1.91 -16.04 24.84
N PRO A 12 -1.58 -15.31 25.92
CA PRO A 12 -0.33 -14.57 26.00
C PRO A 12 0.87 -15.52 26.11
N ALA A 13 2.00 -15.13 25.51
CA ALA A 13 3.23 -15.90 25.60
C ALA A 13 3.84 -15.81 27.02
N THR A 14 4.34 -16.92 27.53
CA THR A 14 5.08 -16.97 28.80
C THR A 14 6.42 -16.22 28.69
N ALA A 15 7.09 -15.99 29.82
CA ALA A 15 8.41 -15.33 29.81
C ALA A 15 9.46 -16.16 29.02
N GLU A 16 9.43 -17.49 29.17
CA GLU A 16 10.32 -18.42 28.47
C GLU A 16 10.05 -18.44 26.97
N GLU A 17 8.78 -18.52 26.57
CA GLU A 17 8.36 -18.44 25.16
C GLU A 17 8.81 -17.13 24.53
N ARG A 18 8.66 -16.00 25.23
CA ARG A 18 9.14 -14.69 24.76
C ARG A 18 10.65 -14.65 24.56
N LYS A 19 11.42 -15.24 25.48
CA LYS A 19 12.88 -15.33 25.36
C LYS A 19 13.28 -16.16 24.14
N ARG A 20 12.70 -17.35 23.99
CA ARG A 20 12.91 -18.21 22.82
C ARG A 20 12.55 -17.50 21.51
N HIS A 21 11.41 -16.81 21.46
CA HIS A 21 11.01 -16.05 20.28
C HIS A 21 11.98 -14.89 19.98
N ALA A 22 12.53 -14.23 21.00
CA ALA A 22 13.54 -13.20 20.80
C ALA A 22 14.82 -13.78 20.19
N GLU A 23 15.30 -14.91 20.70
CA GLU A 23 16.47 -15.63 20.16
C GLU A 23 16.26 -16.04 18.69
N ILE A 24 15.08 -16.59 18.37
CA ILE A 24 14.72 -16.94 16.99
C ILE A 24 14.73 -15.69 16.10
N ARG A 25 14.11 -14.58 16.53
CA ARG A 25 14.10 -13.33 15.73
C ARG A 25 15.51 -12.81 15.49
N THR A 26 16.38 -12.83 16.50
CA THR A 26 17.78 -12.42 16.35
C THR A 26 18.50 -13.28 15.32
N LYS A 27 18.35 -14.61 15.41
CA LYS A 27 18.98 -15.54 14.46
C LYS A 27 18.46 -15.38 13.04
N VAL A 28 17.14 -15.23 12.88
CA VAL A 28 16.50 -14.99 11.57
C VAL A 28 16.97 -13.68 10.95
N MET A 29 17.09 -12.60 11.72
CA MET A 29 17.62 -11.33 11.21
C MET A 29 19.07 -11.42 10.73
N GLN A 30 19.88 -12.29 11.33
CA GLN A 30 21.27 -12.52 10.92
C GLN A 30 21.36 -13.39 9.66
N GLU A 31 20.62 -14.50 9.61
CA GLU A 31 20.66 -15.46 8.50
C GLU A 31 19.90 -14.97 7.26
N PHE A 32 18.76 -14.30 7.49
CA PHE A 32 17.84 -13.82 6.47
C PHE A 32 17.47 -12.37 6.77
N PRO A 33 18.42 -11.43 6.65
CA PRO A 33 18.09 -10.02 6.83
C PRO A 33 17.01 -9.62 5.82
N PRO A 34 16.06 -8.74 6.20
CA PRO A 34 15.10 -8.21 5.26
C PRO A 34 15.84 -7.54 4.10
N SER A 35 15.34 -7.73 2.88
CA SER A 35 15.95 -7.11 1.70
C SER A 35 16.00 -5.60 1.89
N ARG A 36 17.17 -5.00 1.61
CA ARG A 36 17.32 -3.53 1.62
C ARG A 36 16.49 -2.88 0.52
N ASP A 37 16.13 -3.63 -0.52
CA ASP A 37 15.27 -3.17 -1.61
C ASP A 37 13.77 -3.29 -1.29
N ALA A 38 13.44 -3.90 -0.14
CA ALA A 38 12.06 -3.97 0.36
C ALA A 38 11.65 -2.74 1.17
N VAL A 39 12.52 -1.71 1.27
CA VAL A 39 12.07 -0.38 1.67
C VAL A 39 11.02 0.02 0.65
N ASP A 40 9.78 0.25 1.11
CA ASP A 40 8.68 0.70 0.28
C ASP A 40 9.22 1.80 -0.64
N LYS A 41 9.25 1.54 -1.95
CA LYS A 41 9.78 2.50 -2.91
C LYS A 41 9.04 3.80 -2.67
N GLU A 42 9.77 4.81 -2.23
CA GLU A 42 9.21 6.13 -2.04
C GLU A 42 8.60 6.57 -3.36
N SER A 43 7.36 7.04 -3.30
CA SER A 43 6.70 7.58 -4.47
C SER A 43 7.56 8.73 -5.01
N PRO A 44 7.91 8.74 -6.31
CA PRO A 44 8.65 9.86 -6.86
C PRO A 44 7.83 11.15 -6.68
N PRO A 45 8.50 12.31 -6.57
CA PRO A 45 7.81 13.58 -6.36
C PRO A 45 6.84 13.90 -7.51
N GLY A 46 5.87 14.78 -7.25
CA GLY A 46 4.87 15.19 -8.25
C GLY A 46 3.59 14.35 -8.18
N ILE A 47 3.02 14.02 -9.35
CA ILE A 47 1.71 13.35 -9.46
C ILE A 47 1.64 12.06 -8.63
N PRO A 48 2.62 11.14 -8.66
CA PRO A 48 2.55 9.89 -7.89
C PRO A 48 2.43 10.12 -6.37
N ALA A 49 3.26 11.01 -5.83
CA ALA A 49 3.21 11.39 -4.41
C ALA A 49 1.87 12.07 -4.04
N GLN A 50 1.39 13.01 -4.88
CA GLN A 50 0.11 13.70 -4.62
C GLN A 50 -1.09 12.74 -4.60
N LEU A 51 -1.11 11.75 -5.50
CA LEU A 51 -2.16 10.72 -5.51
C LEU A 51 -2.08 9.82 -4.28
N ARG A 52 -0.85 9.46 -3.87
CA ARG A 52 -0.62 8.68 -2.64
C ARG A 52 -1.12 9.43 -1.40
N ASP A 53 -0.72 10.68 -1.23
CA ASP A 53 -1.11 11.51 -0.09
C ASP A 53 -2.64 11.66 -0.03
N ALA A 54 -3.28 11.93 -1.17
CA ALA A 54 -4.73 12.03 -1.24
C ALA A 54 -5.45 10.70 -0.92
N ARG A 55 -4.87 9.57 -1.31
CA ARG A 55 -5.39 8.24 -0.94
C ARG A 55 -5.24 7.98 0.56
N GLU A 56 -4.06 8.24 1.12
CA GLU A 56 -3.76 8.01 2.53
C GLU A 56 -4.58 8.92 3.45
N ALA A 57 -4.77 10.18 3.06
CA ALA A 57 -5.66 11.12 3.77
C ALA A 57 -7.11 10.64 3.82
N LYS A 58 -7.57 9.87 2.82
CA LYS A 58 -8.90 9.24 2.79
C LYS A 58 -8.93 7.86 3.45
N GLY A 59 -7.81 7.33 3.93
CA GLY A 59 -7.72 6.00 4.53
C GLY A 59 -8.06 4.86 3.56
N LEU A 60 -7.91 5.08 2.25
CA LEU A 60 -8.29 4.09 1.24
C LEU A 60 -7.13 3.14 0.91
N THR A 61 -7.45 1.85 0.75
CA THR A 61 -6.51 0.88 0.19
C THR A 61 -6.44 1.02 -1.33
N TRP A 62 -5.37 0.55 -1.96
CA TRP A 62 -5.28 0.48 -3.42
C TRP A 62 -6.46 -0.26 -4.05
N TYR A 63 -6.93 -1.34 -3.40
CA TYR A 63 -8.10 -2.09 -3.85
C TYR A 63 -9.38 -1.25 -3.82
N ALA A 64 -9.60 -0.48 -2.75
CA ALA A 64 -10.78 0.37 -2.63
C ALA A 64 -10.78 1.46 -3.71
N VAL A 65 -9.64 2.11 -3.96
CA VAL A 65 -9.48 3.10 -5.03
C VAL A 65 -9.73 2.47 -6.40
N ALA A 66 -9.11 1.31 -6.68
CA ALA A 66 -9.29 0.62 -7.96
C ALA A 66 -10.75 0.27 -8.22
N LYS A 67 -11.44 -0.26 -7.20
CA LYS A 67 -12.87 -0.60 -7.28
C LYS A 67 -13.74 0.63 -7.57
N LEU A 68 -13.48 1.76 -6.89
CA LEU A 68 -14.20 3.01 -7.13
C LEU A 68 -13.90 3.61 -8.50
N ALA A 69 -12.66 3.43 -8.99
CA ALA A 69 -12.21 3.94 -10.29
C ALA A 69 -12.59 3.03 -11.47
N GLY A 70 -13.20 1.86 -11.22
CA GLY A 70 -13.51 0.89 -12.25
C GLY A 70 -12.27 0.18 -12.84
N ILE A 71 -11.15 0.18 -12.10
CA ILE A 71 -9.90 -0.45 -12.52
C ILE A 71 -9.91 -1.91 -12.02
N PRO A 72 -9.73 -2.90 -12.90
CA PRO A 72 -9.86 -4.31 -12.54
C PRO A 72 -8.73 -4.80 -11.63
N ASN A 73 -7.54 -4.22 -11.73
CA ASN A 73 -6.36 -4.63 -10.98
C ASN A 73 -5.86 -3.51 -10.06
N SER A 74 -5.84 -3.77 -8.75
CA SER A 74 -5.33 -2.81 -7.76
C SER A 74 -3.84 -2.54 -7.88
N SER A 75 -3.07 -3.42 -8.53
CA SER A 75 -1.65 -3.17 -8.79
C SER A 75 -1.46 -1.96 -9.68
N THR A 76 -2.40 -1.64 -10.57
CA THR A 76 -2.34 -0.45 -11.42
C THR A 76 -2.31 0.83 -10.60
N VAL A 77 -3.07 0.91 -9.48
CA VAL A 77 -3.04 2.07 -8.58
C VAL A 77 -1.68 2.19 -7.90
N ARG A 78 -1.13 1.06 -7.42
CA ARG A 78 0.22 1.02 -6.85
C ARG A 78 1.30 1.43 -7.85
N ASP A 79 1.20 0.95 -9.09
CA ASP A 79 2.18 1.22 -10.13
C ASP A 79 2.16 2.72 -10.51
N ILE A 80 0.98 3.35 -10.56
CA ILE A 80 0.83 4.80 -10.69
C ILE A 80 1.52 5.54 -9.53
N GLU A 81 1.25 5.14 -8.28
CA GLU A 81 1.87 5.76 -7.09
C GLU A 81 3.38 5.55 -7.01
N TYR A 82 3.91 4.52 -7.66
CA TYR A 82 5.35 4.29 -7.82
C TYR A 82 5.96 4.99 -9.04
N GLY A 83 5.17 5.78 -9.77
CA GLY A 83 5.62 6.48 -10.98
C GLY A 83 6.02 5.55 -12.13
N ARG A 84 5.46 4.34 -12.17
CA ARG A 84 5.62 3.45 -13.31
C ARG A 84 4.73 3.89 -14.46
N ASP A 85 5.03 3.34 -15.64
CA ASP A 85 4.20 3.56 -16.83
C ASP A 85 2.75 3.15 -16.57
N ALA A 86 1.82 4.04 -16.91
CA ALA A 86 0.40 3.86 -16.72
C ALA A 86 -0.38 4.67 -17.75
N GLN A 87 -1.49 4.12 -18.22
CA GLN A 87 -2.38 4.84 -19.13
C GLN A 87 -2.93 6.10 -18.45
N LEU A 88 -2.89 7.24 -19.16
CA LEU A 88 -3.41 8.51 -18.67
C LEU A 88 -4.88 8.43 -18.19
N SER A 89 -5.70 7.63 -18.87
CA SER A 89 -7.09 7.38 -18.48
C SER A 89 -7.22 6.78 -17.07
N ASN A 90 -6.31 5.87 -16.68
CA ASN A 90 -6.28 5.29 -15.35
C ASN A 90 -5.85 6.32 -14.30
N VAL A 91 -4.86 7.15 -14.62
CA VAL A 91 -4.41 8.23 -13.73
C VAL A 91 -5.56 9.24 -13.51
N GLN A 92 -6.27 9.61 -14.57
CA GLN A 92 -7.47 10.46 -14.49
C GLN A 92 -8.58 9.83 -13.65
N ALA A 93 -8.86 8.53 -13.83
CA ALA A 93 -9.89 7.83 -13.07
C ALA A 93 -9.55 7.77 -11.56
N VAL A 94 -8.29 7.49 -11.24
CA VAL A 94 -7.79 7.52 -9.84
C VAL A 94 -7.90 8.92 -9.26
N ALA A 95 -7.40 9.94 -9.96
CA ALA A 95 -7.49 11.33 -9.53
C ALA A 95 -8.95 11.73 -9.24
N LYS A 96 -9.88 11.41 -10.14
CA LYS A 96 -11.31 11.72 -10.00
C LYS A 96 -11.91 11.14 -8.73
N VAL A 97 -11.63 9.87 -8.42
CA VAL A 97 -12.11 9.20 -7.18
C VAL A 97 -11.49 9.83 -5.94
N LEU A 98 -10.24 10.25 -6.04
CA LEU A 98 -9.55 10.98 -4.98
C LEU A 98 -10.00 12.45 -4.86
N GLY A 99 -10.89 12.92 -5.73
CA GLY A 99 -11.39 14.30 -5.70
C GLY A 99 -10.40 15.31 -6.27
N LEU A 100 -9.47 14.83 -7.08
CA LEU A 100 -8.45 15.62 -7.77
C LEU A 100 -8.80 15.72 -9.26
N ARG A 101 -8.21 16.70 -9.93
CA ARG A 101 -8.27 16.86 -11.39
C ARG A 101 -6.86 17.00 -11.95
N LEU A 102 -6.62 16.43 -13.12
CA LEU A 102 -5.38 16.64 -13.86
C LEU A 102 -5.54 17.87 -14.76
N GLU A 103 -4.53 18.72 -14.75
CA GLU A 103 -4.46 19.93 -15.57
C GLU A 103 -3.21 19.86 -16.44
N LEU A 104 -3.36 20.28 -17.70
CA LEU A 104 -2.21 20.49 -18.58
C LEU A 104 -1.53 21.79 -18.15
N ALA A 105 -0.23 21.69 -17.87
CA ALA A 105 0.62 22.85 -17.63
C ALA A 105 1.55 23.02 -18.83
N GLU A 106 1.77 24.26 -19.25
CA GLU A 106 2.81 24.58 -20.22
C GLU A 106 4.18 24.33 -19.58
N GLU A 107 5.06 23.65 -20.31
CA GLU A 107 6.44 23.48 -19.92
C GLU A 107 7.21 24.74 -20.34
N LEU A 108 7.63 25.54 -19.36
CA LEU A 108 8.57 26.63 -19.59
C LEU A 108 9.95 26.01 -19.82
N VAL A 109 10.27 25.77 -21.10
CA VAL A 109 11.59 25.32 -21.56
C VAL A 109 12.58 26.48 -21.52
#